data_AF-A0A1I6GXU1-F1
#
_entry.id   AF-A0A1I6GXU1-F1
#
_cell.length_a   1.000
_cell.length_b   1.000
_cell.length_c   1.000
_cell.angle_alpha   90.00
_cell.angle_beta   90.00
_cell.angle_gamma   90.00
#
_symmetry.space_group_name_H-M   'P 1'
#
loop_
_entity.id
_entity.type
_entity.pdbx_description
1 polymer ?
#
loop_
_entity_poly.entity_id
_entity_poly.type
_entity_poly.pdbx_seq_one_letter_code
_entity_poly.pdbx_strand_id
1 'polypeptide(L)'
;MDATVSVVAVDDVGPNTVAIEFETPDGFAAEPGQFVKLSATVEGEEYSRFYTLSSPDVAETFEVTVGIDPDEAGPFSQFLVDLQSGDELDVSGPFGKSYYDGESRVVVLAGGPGVGPAVGIGEAAVADDNEVAIVYRTDAPAHEKRLDALRDAGASVVVTDGEIGPAVTDVVTGDDDEQVFVYGFADFVEAAETAIDAAGGDADAAKVENFG
;
A
#
# COMPACT_ATOMS: atom_id res chain seq x y z
N MET A 1 -8.94 9.53 -14.85
CA MET A 1 -9.50 8.66 -15.91
C MET A 1 -10.64 7.85 -15.30
N ASP A 2 -11.63 7.46 -16.08
CA ASP A 2 -12.69 6.52 -15.68
C ASP A 2 -12.71 5.38 -16.71
N ALA A 3 -12.73 4.14 -16.26
CA ALA A 3 -12.77 2.95 -17.11
C ALA A 3 -13.39 1.76 -16.37
N THR A 4 -13.97 0.83 -17.10
CA THR A 4 -14.30 -0.50 -16.60
C THR A 4 -13.08 -1.40 -16.83
N VAL A 5 -12.63 -2.11 -15.80
CA VAL A 5 -11.48 -3.03 -15.86
C VAL A 5 -11.93 -4.44 -15.50
N SER A 6 -11.23 -5.43 -16.06
CA SER A 6 -11.42 -6.85 -15.72
C SER A 6 -10.42 -7.29 -14.65
N VAL A 7 -10.90 -8.11 -13.72
CA VAL A 7 -10.06 -8.81 -12.73
C VAL A 7 -9.25 -9.88 -13.46
N VAL A 8 -7.95 -9.86 -13.28
CA VAL A 8 -7.02 -10.89 -13.80
C VAL A 8 -6.88 -12.01 -12.79
N ALA A 9 -6.60 -11.67 -11.54
CA ALA A 9 -6.39 -12.60 -10.44
C ALA A 9 -6.84 -12.04 -9.10
N VAL A 10 -7.16 -12.94 -8.18
CA VAL A 10 -7.41 -12.65 -6.76
C VAL A 10 -6.62 -13.66 -5.94
N ASP A 11 -5.66 -13.17 -5.16
CA ASP A 11 -4.78 -14.00 -4.36
C ASP A 11 -4.98 -13.74 -2.86
N ASP A 12 -5.07 -14.82 -2.07
CA ASP A 12 -4.97 -14.74 -0.62
C ASP A 12 -3.51 -14.44 -0.24
N VAL A 13 -3.30 -13.27 0.36
CA VAL A 13 -1.98 -12.78 0.73
C VAL A 13 -1.78 -12.69 2.24
N GLY A 14 -2.75 -13.13 3.04
CA GLY A 14 -2.68 -13.08 4.50
C GLY A 14 -4.06 -13.08 5.15
N PRO A 15 -4.12 -13.09 6.50
CA PRO A 15 -5.38 -13.14 7.22
C PRO A 15 -6.31 -11.99 6.81
N ASN A 16 -7.51 -12.34 6.37
CA ASN A 16 -8.54 -11.40 5.91
C ASN A 16 -8.04 -10.38 4.87
N THR A 17 -7.04 -10.74 4.08
CA THR A 17 -6.41 -9.81 3.13
C THR A 17 -6.21 -10.50 1.78
N VAL A 18 -6.73 -9.86 0.73
CA VAL A 18 -6.52 -10.31 -0.66
C VAL A 18 -5.76 -9.26 -1.46
N ALA A 19 -5.01 -9.73 -2.44
CA ALA A 19 -4.51 -8.91 -3.52
C ALA A 19 -5.38 -9.13 -4.76
N ILE A 20 -5.81 -8.04 -5.39
CA ILE A 20 -6.65 -8.08 -6.59
C ILE A 20 -5.87 -7.43 -7.72
N GLU A 21 -5.62 -8.21 -8.75
CA GLU A 21 -4.95 -7.77 -9.97
C GLU A 21 -5.98 -7.44 -11.04
N PHE A 22 -5.82 -6.29 -11.70
CA PHE A 22 -6.69 -5.82 -12.77
C PHE A 22 -5.91 -5.64 -14.06
N GLU A 23 -6.59 -5.81 -15.19
CA GLU A 23 -6.06 -5.35 -16.48
C GLU A 23 -5.88 -3.83 -16.47
N THR A 24 -4.75 -3.35 -16.99
CA THR A 24 -4.51 -1.92 -17.13
C THR A 24 -5.32 -1.36 -18.30
N PRO A 25 -6.22 -0.38 -18.08
CA PRO A 25 -6.97 0.21 -19.18
C PRO A 25 -6.09 1.14 -20.02
N ASP A 26 -6.40 1.26 -21.32
CA ASP A 26 -5.62 2.03 -22.28
C ASP A 26 -5.36 3.48 -21.81
N GLY A 27 -4.08 3.83 -21.65
CA GLY A 27 -3.64 5.18 -21.26
C GLY A 27 -3.69 5.45 -19.76
N PHE A 28 -3.97 4.44 -18.93
CA PHE A 28 -3.76 4.51 -17.49
C PHE A 28 -2.29 4.34 -17.15
N ALA A 29 -1.80 5.22 -16.28
CA ALA A 29 -0.47 5.17 -15.71
C ALA A 29 -0.60 5.69 -14.28
N ALA A 30 0.14 5.10 -13.34
CA ALA A 30 0.16 5.49 -11.95
C ALA A 30 1.51 5.14 -11.34
N GLU A 31 1.90 5.89 -10.31
CA GLU A 31 3.14 5.65 -9.55
C GLU A 31 2.87 4.82 -8.27
N PRO A 32 3.85 4.04 -7.79
CA PRO A 32 3.72 3.29 -6.53
C PRO A 32 3.41 4.22 -5.36
N GLY A 33 2.29 3.96 -4.67
CA GLY A 33 1.76 4.81 -3.60
C GLY A 33 0.57 5.69 -4.02
N GLN A 34 0.30 5.83 -5.32
CA GLN A 34 -0.96 6.39 -5.79
C GLN A 34 -2.14 5.43 -5.59
N PHE A 35 -3.36 5.97 -5.64
CA PHE A 35 -4.57 5.20 -5.39
C PHE A 35 -5.63 5.37 -6.47
N VAL A 36 -6.50 4.38 -6.57
CA VAL A 36 -7.68 4.36 -7.45
C VAL A 36 -8.96 4.31 -6.64
N LYS A 37 -10.07 4.71 -7.24
CA LYS A 37 -11.40 4.49 -6.70
C LYS A 37 -12.04 3.31 -7.42
N LEU A 38 -12.30 2.23 -6.70
CA LEU A 38 -13.08 1.10 -7.21
C LEU A 38 -14.55 1.34 -6.95
N SER A 39 -15.41 1.05 -7.93
CA SER A 39 -16.85 1.22 -7.83
C SER A 39 -17.62 0.05 -8.44
N ALA A 40 -18.73 -0.34 -7.82
CA ALA A 40 -19.63 -1.37 -8.34
C ALA A 40 -21.05 -1.20 -7.79
N THR A 41 -22.01 -1.85 -8.46
CA THR A 41 -23.37 -2.02 -7.94
C THR A 41 -23.49 -3.38 -7.25
N VAL A 42 -23.72 -3.39 -5.93
CA VAL A 42 -23.90 -4.61 -5.12
C VAL A 42 -25.33 -4.59 -4.61
N GLU A 43 -26.11 -5.64 -4.91
CA GLU A 43 -27.52 -5.78 -4.51
C GLU A 43 -28.43 -4.58 -4.88
N GLY A 44 -28.07 -3.85 -5.95
CA GLY A 44 -28.82 -2.69 -6.43
C GLY A 44 -28.42 -1.35 -5.79
N GLU A 45 -27.39 -1.34 -4.94
CA GLU A 45 -26.80 -0.15 -4.33
C GLU A 45 -25.40 0.11 -4.90
N GLU A 46 -25.08 1.38 -5.19
CA GLU A 46 -23.75 1.78 -5.66
C GLU A 46 -22.79 1.95 -4.48
N TYR A 47 -21.63 1.30 -4.58
CA TYR A 47 -20.53 1.43 -3.63
C TYR A 47 -19.27 1.92 -4.34
N SER A 48 -18.51 2.76 -3.65
CA SER A 48 -17.17 3.17 -4.08
C SER A 48 -16.22 3.30 -2.89
N ARG A 49 -14.98 2.82 -3.04
CA ARG A 49 -13.89 3.00 -2.05
C ARG A 49 -12.56 3.25 -2.75
N PHE A 50 -11.65 3.90 -2.04
CA PHE A 50 -10.30 4.15 -2.52
C PHE A 50 -9.35 3.04 -2.07
N TYR A 51 -8.46 2.63 -2.97
CA TYR A 51 -7.44 1.62 -2.73
C TYR A 51 -6.12 2.08 -3.32
N THR A 52 -5.07 2.03 -2.50
CA THR A 52 -3.71 2.33 -2.93
C THR A 52 -3.17 1.16 -3.72
N LEU A 53 -2.44 1.46 -4.80
CA LEU A 53 -1.77 0.44 -5.59
C LEU A 53 -0.76 -0.32 -4.72
N SER A 54 -0.73 -1.63 -4.90
CA SER A 54 0.27 -2.52 -4.32
C SER A 54 1.24 -3.09 -5.34
N SER A 55 1.09 -2.79 -6.63
CA SER A 55 2.10 -3.13 -7.65
C SER A 55 3.25 -2.09 -7.70
N PRO A 56 4.48 -2.51 -8.05
CA PRO A 56 5.63 -1.61 -8.21
C PRO A 56 5.61 -0.79 -9.49
N ASP A 57 4.76 -1.14 -10.44
CA ASP A 57 4.52 -0.40 -11.67
C ASP A 57 3.09 -0.62 -12.17
N VAL A 58 2.77 0.06 -13.28
CA VAL A 58 1.56 -0.17 -14.07
C VAL A 58 2.01 -0.58 -15.46
N ALA A 59 1.87 -1.87 -15.77
CA ALA A 59 2.22 -2.46 -17.06
C ALA A 59 0.96 -3.05 -17.71
N GLU A 60 0.97 -4.34 -18.05
CA GLU A 60 -0.23 -5.05 -18.52
C GLU A 60 -1.31 -5.12 -17.43
N THR A 61 -0.90 -5.09 -16.17
CA THR A 61 -1.77 -5.13 -15.00
C THR A 61 -1.34 -4.11 -13.93
N PHE A 62 -2.23 -3.88 -12.96
CA PHE A 62 -1.92 -3.24 -11.69
C PHE A 62 -2.65 -3.97 -10.56
N GLU A 63 -2.14 -3.86 -9.34
CA GLU A 63 -2.65 -4.59 -8.17
C GLU A 63 -3.10 -3.62 -7.07
N VAL A 64 -4.13 -4.01 -6.32
CA VAL A 64 -4.47 -3.38 -5.03
C VAL A 64 -4.56 -4.42 -3.93
N THR A 65 -4.26 -4.00 -2.70
CA THR A 65 -4.43 -4.84 -1.50
C THR A 65 -5.70 -4.44 -0.76
N VAL A 66 -6.55 -5.41 -0.48
CA VAL A 66 -7.82 -5.24 0.25
C VAL A 66 -7.74 -5.99 1.57
N GLY A 67 -7.58 -5.24 2.67
CA GLY A 67 -7.74 -5.76 4.02
C GLY A 67 -9.20 -5.66 4.46
N ILE A 68 -9.71 -6.72 5.09
CA ILE A 68 -11.08 -6.79 5.60
C ILE A 68 -11.03 -6.85 7.12
N ASP A 69 -11.73 -5.91 7.74
CA ASP A 69 -12.12 -6.07 9.13
C ASP A 69 -13.39 -6.95 9.19
N PRO A 70 -13.34 -8.16 9.78
CA PRO A 70 -14.51 -9.05 9.84
C PRO A 70 -15.67 -8.47 10.66
N ASP A 71 -15.42 -7.54 11.57
CA ASP A 71 -16.45 -6.89 12.41
C ASP A 71 -17.06 -5.67 11.69
N GLU A 72 -16.34 -5.04 10.76
CA GLU A 72 -16.79 -3.86 9.99
C GLU A 72 -17.06 -4.14 8.51
N ALA A 73 -16.86 -5.37 8.03
CA ALA A 73 -17.02 -5.75 6.63
C ALA A 73 -18.43 -5.44 6.11
N GLY A 74 -18.51 -4.44 5.23
CA GLY A 74 -19.74 -4.09 4.52
C GLY A 74 -19.95 -4.90 3.24
N PRO A 75 -21.11 -4.75 2.57
CA PRO A 75 -21.43 -5.45 1.33
C PRO A 75 -20.36 -5.31 0.23
N PHE A 76 -19.73 -4.13 0.15
CA PHE A 76 -18.68 -3.89 -0.84
C PHE A 76 -17.39 -4.67 -0.56
N SER A 77 -16.94 -4.75 0.70
CA SER A 77 -15.74 -5.52 1.06
C SER A 77 -15.94 -7.00 0.78
N GLN A 78 -17.13 -7.54 1.08
CA GLN A 78 -17.48 -8.92 0.77
C GLN A 78 -17.50 -9.16 -0.74
N PHE A 79 -18.11 -8.25 -1.50
CA PHE A 79 -18.12 -8.32 -2.95
C PHE A 79 -16.70 -8.34 -3.53
N LEU A 80 -15.76 -7.53 -3.02
CA LEU A 80 -14.38 -7.52 -3.51
C LEU A 80 -13.63 -8.83 -3.27
N VAL A 81 -13.88 -9.55 -2.18
CA VAL A 81 -13.24 -10.85 -1.95
C VAL A 81 -13.87 -12.01 -2.69
N ASP A 82 -15.13 -11.86 -3.09
CA ASP A 82 -15.82 -12.85 -3.89
C ASP A 82 -15.53 -12.71 -5.40
N LEU A 83 -14.77 -11.68 -5.79
CA LEU A 83 -14.34 -11.48 -7.17
C LEU A 83 -13.53 -12.66 -7.70
N GLN A 84 -13.69 -12.91 -8.99
CA GLN A 84 -12.98 -13.93 -9.74
C GLN A 84 -12.40 -13.35 -11.02
N SER A 85 -11.44 -14.06 -11.60
CA SER A 85 -10.89 -13.71 -12.92
C SER A 85 -12.01 -13.56 -13.96
N GLY A 86 -12.00 -12.44 -14.68
CA GLY A 86 -13.01 -12.06 -15.67
C GLY A 86 -14.18 -11.23 -15.13
N ASP A 87 -14.31 -11.04 -13.82
CA ASP A 87 -15.28 -10.09 -13.26
C ASP A 87 -14.87 -8.64 -13.58
N GLU A 88 -15.84 -7.74 -13.66
CA GLU A 88 -15.63 -6.35 -14.07
C GLU A 88 -16.02 -5.35 -12.99
N LEU A 89 -15.23 -4.29 -12.86
CA LEU A 89 -15.46 -3.18 -11.93
C LEU A 89 -15.12 -1.84 -12.58
N ASP A 90 -15.73 -0.76 -12.09
CA ASP A 90 -15.38 0.58 -12.53
C ASP A 90 -14.23 1.14 -11.69
N VAL A 91 -13.23 1.69 -12.37
CA VAL A 91 -12.05 2.34 -11.81
C VAL A 91 -12.04 3.81 -12.19
N SER A 92 -11.85 4.69 -11.19
CA SER A 92 -11.42 6.07 -11.41
C SER A 92 -10.01 6.30 -10.88
N GLY A 93 -9.17 7.04 -11.59
CA GLY A 93 -7.83 7.42 -11.10
C GLY A 93 -6.80 7.72 -12.20
N PRO A 94 -5.50 7.71 -11.85
CA PRO A 94 -5.00 7.61 -10.47
C PRO A 94 -5.26 8.91 -9.68
N PHE A 95 -5.11 8.81 -8.37
CA PHE A 95 -5.14 9.90 -7.39
C PHE A 95 -3.95 9.78 -6.44
N GLY A 96 -3.81 10.74 -5.54
CA GLY A 96 -2.74 10.73 -4.54
C GLY A 96 -1.48 11.47 -4.99
N LYS A 97 -0.75 11.99 -4.01
CA LYS A 97 0.51 12.72 -4.19
C LYS A 97 1.66 12.14 -3.37
N SER A 98 1.34 11.18 -2.52
CA SER A 98 2.30 10.40 -1.75
C SER A 98 2.66 9.19 -2.59
N TYR A 99 3.71 9.32 -3.40
CA TYR A 99 4.20 8.25 -4.28
C TYR A 99 5.71 8.32 -4.43
N TYR A 100 6.31 7.18 -4.77
CA TYR A 100 7.72 7.04 -5.09
C TYR A 100 8.02 7.59 -6.49
N ASP A 101 9.08 8.40 -6.61
CA ASP A 101 9.49 9.10 -7.84
C ASP A 101 11.02 9.04 -8.01
N GLY A 102 11.62 7.90 -7.66
CA GLY A 102 13.06 7.66 -7.83
C GLY A 102 13.94 8.12 -6.67
N GLU A 103 13.39 8.27 -5.46
CA GLU A 103 14.17 8.63 -4.28
C GLU A 103 15.23 7.56 -3.97
N SER A 104 16.48 7.99 -3.77
CA SER A 104 17.60 7.06 -3.58
C SER A 104 17.55 6.24 -2.29
N ARG A 105 16.76 6.70 -1.32
CA ARG A 105 16.52 6.01 -0.06
C ARG A 105 15.09 6.21 0.39
N VAL A 106 14.40 5.10 0.63
CA VAL A 106 12.97 5.07 0.92
C VAL A 106 12.72 4.36 2.25
N VAL A 107 11.98 5.02 3.14
CA VAL A 107 11.47 4.42 4.37
C VAL A 107 9.95 4.38 4.32
N VAL A 108 9.34 3.20 4.35
CA VAL A 108 7.88 3.07 4.39
C VAL A 108 7.41 2.61 5.76
N LEU A 109 6.60 3.44 6.41
CA LEU A 109 5.90 3.13 7.64
C LEU A 109 4.46 2.73 7.30
N ALA A 110 4.11 1.48 7.57
CA ALA A 110 2.83 0.90 7.19
C ALA A 110 2.05 0.40 8.39
N GLY A 111 0.74 0.64 8.39
CA GLY A 111 -0.20 0.06 9.35
C GLY A 111 -1.37 -0.62 8.63
N GLY A 112 -1.73 -1.84 9.05
CA GLY A 112 -2.86 -2.59 8.48
C GLY A 112 -2.75 -2.77 6.95
N PRO A 113 -3.71 -2.29 6.14
CA PRO A 113 -3.67 -2.42 4.68
C PRO A 113 -2.56 -1.58 4.03
N GLY A 114 -1.86 -0.72 4.80
CA GLY A 114 -0.71 0.06 4.32
C GLY A 114 0.47 -0.79 3.86
N VAL A 115 0.45 -2.10 4.13
CA VAL A 115 1.41 -3.03 3.56
C VAL A 115 1.36 -3.08 2.03
N GLY A 116 0.19 -2.85 1.41
CA GLY A 116 0.05 -2.82 -0.04
C GLY A 116 0.98 -1.81 -0.71
N PRO A 117 0.86 -0.50 -0.42
CA PRO A 117 1.81 0.48 -0.92
C PRO A 117 3.25 0.23 -0.45
N ALA A 118 3.46 -0.33 0.75
CA ALA A 118 4.81 -0.61 1.22
C ALA A 118 5.55 -1.63 0.35
N VAL A 119 4.88 -2.72 -0.07
CA VAL A 119 5.50 -3.70 -0.98
C VAL A 119 5.64 -3.13 -2.39
N GLY A 120 4.66 -2.38 -2.90
CA GLY A 120 4.75 -1.75 -4.23
C GLY A 120 5.90 -0.74 -4.32
N ILE A 121 5.99 0.19 -3.37
CA ILE A 121 7.07 1.18 -3.30
C ILE A 121 8.42 0.48 -3.08
N GLY A 122 8.49 -0.47 -2.14
CA GLY A 122 9.73 -1.17 -1.84
C GLY A 122 10.28 -1.94 -3.04
N GLU A 123 9.41 -2.63 -3.79
CA GLU A 123 9.81 -3.37 -4.99
C GLU A 123 10.26 -2.45 -6.12
N ALA A 124 9.57 -1.31 -6.32
CA ALA A 124 9.97 -0.31 -7.30
C ALA A 124 11.35 0.30 -6.98
N ALA A 125 11.56 0.71 -5.72
CA ALA A 125 12.83 1.28 -5.28
C ALA A 125 13.98 0.27 -5.36
N VAL A 126 13.76 -1.00 -4.98
CA VAL A 126 14.77 -2.06 -5.16
C VAL A 126 15.11 -2.27 -6.64
N ALA A 127 14.11 -2.21 -7.54
CA ALA A 127 14.35 -2.36 -8.98
C ALA A 127 15.20 -1.23 -9.57
N ASP A 128 15.17 -0.05 -8.95
CA ASP A 128 15.99 1.11 -9.30
C ASP A 128 17.38 1.12 -8.60
N ASP A 129 17.75 0.02 -7.92
CA ASP A 129 18.98 -0.10 -7.11
C ASP A 129 19.04 0.90 -5.92
N ASN A 130 17.88 1.32 -5.40
CA ASN A 130 17.77 2.25 -4.27
C ASN A 130 17.64 1.55 -2.91
N GLU A 131 17.99 2.25 -1.83
CA GLU A 131 17.95 1.70 -0.47
C GLU A 131 16.52 1.72 0.08
N VAL A 132 16.08 0.61 0.70
CA VAL A 132 14.71 0.46 1.21
C VAL A 132 14.70 0.01 2.67
N ALA A 133 13.87 0.67 3.47
CA ALA A 133 13.44 0.19 4.77
C ALA A 133 11.91 0.19 4.90
N ILE A 134 11.35 -0.82 5.55
CA ILE A 134 9.92 -0.96 5.81
C ILE A 134 9.72 -1.27 7.29
N VAL A 135 8.83 -0.52 7.94
CA VAL A 135 8.32 -0.83 9.28
C VAL A 135 6.82 -1.04 9.17
N TYR A 136 6.37 -2.27 9.38
CA TYR A 136 4.98 -2.67 9.25
C TYR A 136 4.38 -3.04 10.61
N ARG A 137 3.41 -2.26 11.08
CA ARG A 137 2.66 -2.54 12.31
C ARG A 137 1.41 -3.37 12.02
N THR A 138 1.40 -4.62 12.48
CA THR A 138 0.28 -5.56 12.35
C THR A 138 0.42 -6.73 13.32
N ASP A 139 -0.69 -7.31 13.74
CA ASP A 139 -0.77 -8.61 14.43
C ASP A 139 -1.13 -9.77 13.47
N ALA A 140 -1.47 -9.43 12.22
CA ALA A 140 -1.88 -10.35 11.17
C ALA A 140 -1.19 -9.97 9.85
N PRO A 141 0.08 -10.40 9.64
CA PRO A 141 0.85 -9.96 8.49
C PRO A 141 0.27 -10.49 7.18
N ALA A 142 0.15 -9.59 6.21
CA ALA A 142 -0.09 -9.91 4.81
C ALA A 142 1.17 -9.67 3.97
N HIS A 143 1.20 -10.23 2.76
CA HIS A 143 2.30 -10.15 1.80
C HIS A 143 3.64 -10.66 2.33
N GLU A 144 3.64 -11.63 3.26
CA GLU A 144 4.88 -12.16 3.88
C GLU A 144 5.92 -12.58 2.85
N LYS A 145 5.51 -13.23 1.74
CA LYS A 145 6.41 -13.64 0.66
C LYS A 145 7.11 -12.45 -0.02
N ARG A 146 6.38 -11.35 -0.24
CA ARG A 146 6.93 -10.14 -0.87
C ARG A 146 7.85 -9.39 0.09
N LEU A 147 7.46 -9.32 1.37
CA LEU A 147 8.30 -8.79 2.44
C LEU A 147 9.61 -9.59 2.59
N ASP A 148 9.56 -10.92 2.50
CA ASP A 148 10.75 -11.77 2.51
C ASP A 148 11.61 -11.58 1.27
N ALA A 149 11.00 -11.45 0.08
CA ALA A 149 11.74 -11.16 -1.15
C ALA A 149 12.48 -9.80 -1.07
N LEU A 150 11.87 -8.79 -0.46
CA LEU A 150 12.52 -7.50 -0.19
C LEU A 150 13.70 -7.64 0.77
N ARG A 151 13.58 -8.45 1.83
CA ARG A 151 14.71 -8.77 2.72
C ARG A 151 15.84 -9.46 1.98
N ASP A 152 15.51 -10.43 1.12
CA ASP A 152 16.48 -11.17 0.31
C ASP A 152 17.20 -10.25 -0.69
N ALA A 153 16.52 -9.20 -1.16
CA ALA A 153 17.10 -8.16 -2.00
C ALA A 153 17.94 -7.12 -1.21
N GLY A 154 17.97 -7.19 0.12
CA GLY A 154 18.77 -6.34 0.98
C GLY A 154 18.03 -5.22 1.70
N ALA A 155 16.70 -5.11 1.53
CA ALA A 155 15.89 -4.14 2.26
C ALA A 155 15.80 -4.48 3.76
N SER A 156 15.76 -3.44 4.61
CA SER A 156 15.48 -3.61 6.03
C SER A 156 13.97 -3.72 6.24
N VAL A 157 13.44 -4.88 6.67
CA VAL A 157 11.98 -5.05 6.85
C VAL A 157 11.68 -5.54 8.26
N VAL A 158 11.02 -4.69 9.05
CA VAL A 158 10.55 -4.98 10.41
C VAL A 158 9.04 -5.10 10.43
N VAL A 159 8.53 -6.21 10.97
CA VAL A 159 7.10 -6.43 11.23
C VAL A 159 6.90 -6.53 12.74
N THR A 160 5.93 -5.80 13.29
CA THR A 160 5.68 -5.74 14.74
C THR A 160 4.20 -5.55 15.05
N ASP A 161 3.71 -6.14 16.13
CA ASP A 161 2.37 -5.88 16.68
C ASP A 161 2.37 -4.79 17.77
N GLY A 162 3.57 -4.28 18.12
CA GLY A 162 3.78 -3.33 19.21
C GLY A 162 4.14 -1.92 18.76
N GLU A 163 4.92 -1.22 19.60
CA GLU A 163 5.41 0.13 19.32
C GLU A 163 6.38 0.14 18.13
N ILE A 164 6.21 1.10 17.21
CA ILE A 164 7.08 1.26 16.04
C ILE A 164 8.32 2.12 16.32
N GLY A 165 8.31 2.93 17.39
CA GLY A 165 9.36 3.90 17.69
C GLY A 165 10.80 3.35 17.66
N PRO A 166 11.09 2.19 18.29
CA PRO A 166 12.42 1.59 18.21
C PRO A 166 12.82 1.22 16.78
N ALA A 167 11.91 0.60 16.02
CA ALA A 167 12.18 0.22 14.62
C ALA A 167 12.36 1.45 13.72
N VAL A 168 11.57 2.51 13.94
CA VAL A 168 11.68 3.78 13.23
C VAL A 168 13.02 4.46 13.54
N THR A 169 13.45 4.47 14.80
CA THR A 169 14.78 5.00 15.20
C THR A 169 15.93 4.29 14.48
N ASP A 170 15.79 2.99 14.22
CA ASP A 170 16.85 2.21 13.56
C ASP A 170 16.94 2.48 12.05
N VAL A 171 15.86 2.98 11.42
CA VAL A 171 15.79 3.14 9.96
C VAL A 171 15.68 4.58 9.49
N VAL A 172 15.16 5.52 10.29
CA VAL A 172 15.10 6.93 9.91
C VAL A 172 16.42 7.61 10.22
N THR A 173 17.01 8.25 9.22
CA THR A 173 18.36 8.84 9.32
C THR A 173 18.35 10.37 9.40
N GLY A 174 17.36 11.02 8.80
CA GLY A 174 17.33 12.46 8.60
C GLY A 174 18.24 12.95 7.47
N ASP A 175 18.67 12.07 6.57
CA ASP A 175 19.47 12.43 5.40
C ASP A 175 18.62 13.19 4.35
N ASP A 176 19.22 14.16 3.65
CA ASP A 176 18.51 15.01 2.66
C ASP A 176 17.94 14.20 1.47
N ASP A 177 18.49 13.02 1.20
CA ASP A 177 18.11 12.13 0.10
C ASP A 177 17.17 10.98 0.55
N GLU A 178 16.72 10.99 1.81
CA GLU A 178 15.76 10.05 2.39
C GLU A 178 14.33 10.58 2.25
N GLN A 179 13.43 9.75 1.72
CA GLN A 179 11.99 10.02 1.75
C GLN A 179 11.27 9.02 2.64
N VAL A 180 10.60 9.54 3.66
CA VAL A 180 9.70 8.75 4.51
C VAL A 180 8.29 8.80 3.94
N PHE A 181 7.66 7.63 3.87
CA PHE A 181 6.27 7.43 3.48
C PHE A 181 5.48 6.85 4.65
N VAL A 182 4.24 7.30 4.84
CA VAL A 182 3.36 6.80 5.89
C VAL A 182 2.01 6.40 5.30
N TYR A 183 1.64 5.14 5.45
CA TYR A 183 0.36 4.60 4.98
C TYR A 183 -0.39 3.89 6.11
N GLY A 184 -1.56 4.39 6.48
CA GLY A 184 -2.39 3.77 7.50
C GLY A 184 -3.60 4.62 7.91
N PHE A 185 -4.27 4.20 8.98
CA PHE A 185 -5.35 4.98 9.59
C PHE A 185 -4.81 6.04 10.55
N ALA A 186 -5.65 7.01 10.92
CA ALA A 186 -5.28 8.18 11.74
C ALA A 186 -4.40 7.85 12.97
N ASP A 187 -4.78 6.85 13.76
CA ASP A 187 -4.02 6.45 14.96
C ASP A 187 -2.62 5.89 14.63
N PHE A 188 -2.45 5.27 13.46
CA PHE A 188 -1.13 4.85 13.00
C PHE A 188 -0.33 6.04 12.47
N VAL A 189 -0.96 6.94 11.71
CA VAL A 189 -0.31 8.13 11.16
C VAL A 189 0.25 9.00 12.29
N GLU A 190 -0.54 9.29 13.33
CA GLU A 190 -0.07 10.08 14.49
C GLU A 190 1.12 9.41 15.20
N ALA A 191 1.06 8.08 15.35
CA ALA A 191 2.15 7.30 15.95
C ALA A 191 3.43 7.32 15.08
N ALA A 192 3.27 7.29 13.75
CA ALA A 192 4.38 7.35 12.80
C ALA A 192 5.03 8.73 12.80
N GLU A 193 4.26 9.81 12.72
CA GLU A 193 4.75 11.19 12.80
C GLU A 193 5.54 11.42 14.10
N THR A 194 4.98 11.00 15.24
CA THR A 194 5.66 11.06 16.53
C THR A 194 6.98 10.28 16.54
N ALA A 195 7.02 9.11 15.90
CA ALA A 195 8.21 8.28 15.83
C ALA A 195 9.28 8.86 14.90
N ILE A 196 8.89 9.49 13.78
CA ILE A 196 9.81 10.17 12.84
C ILE A 196 10.53 11.30 13.56
N ASP A 197 9.77 12.19 14.22
CA ASP A 197 10.35 13.32 14.97
C ASP A 197 11.28 12.83 16.11
N ALA A 198 10.89 11.76 16.81
CA ALA A 198 11.69 11.17 17.88
C ALA A 198 13.01 10.55 17.37
N ALA A 199 13.01 10.03 16.14
CA ALA A 199 14.20 9.52 15.46
C ALA A 199 15.11 10.64 14.91
N GLY A 200 14.64 11.89 14.91
CA GLY A 200 15.36 13.05 14.36
C GLY A 200 15.10 13.28 12.87
N GLY A 201 14.09 12.63 12.29
CA GLY A 201 13.57 12.95 10.96
C GLY A 201 12.63 14.16 10.97
N ASP A 202 12.03 14.45 9.82
CA ASP A 202 11.05 15.54 9.62
C ASP A 202 9.69 14.96 9.25
N ALA A 203 8.76 14.91 10.21
CA ALA A 203 7.41 14.40 9.95
C ALA A 203 6.62 15.29 8.97
N ASP A 204 6.89 16.60 8.91
CA ASP A 204 6.22 17.52 7.97
C ASP A 204 6.66 17.28 6.51
N ALA A 205 7.85 16.69 6.31
CA ALA A 205 8.37 16.30 5.00
C ALA A 205 7.94 14.88 4.57
N ALA A 206 7.35 14.10 5.47
CA ALA A 206 6.88 12.76 5.15
C ALA A 206 5.71 12.80 4.15
N LYS A 207 5.71 11.86 3.21
CA LYS A 207 4.60 11.65 2.28
C LYS A 207 3.57 10.76 2.95
N VAL A 208 2.51 11.37 3.46
CA VAL A 208 1.46 10.68 4.24
C VAL A 208 0.22 10.41 3.39
N GLU A 209 -0.35 9.22 3.51
CA GLU A 209 -1.69 8.88 3.01
C GLU A 209 -2.50 8.25 4.16
N ASN A 210 -3.65 8.85 4.46
CA ASN A 210 -4.54 8.41 5.54
C ASN A 210 -5.77 7.72 4.94
N PHE A 211 -6.06 6.49 5.39
CA PHE A 211 -7.14 5.66 4.84
C PHE A 211 -8.55 5.94 5.39
N GLY A 212 -8.69 6.95 6.26
CA GLY A 212 -9.98 7.42 6.78
C GLY A 212 -10.35 8.80 6.27
#